data_AF-A0A838CXG0-F1
#
_entry.id   AF-A0A838CXG0-F1
#
_cell.length_a   1.000
_cell.length_b   1.000
_cell.length_c   1.000
_cell.angle_alpha   90.00
_cell.angle_beta   90.00
_cell.angle_gamma   90.00
#
_symmetry.space_group_name_H-M   'P 1'
#
loop_
_entity.id
_entity.type
_entity.pdbx_description
1 polymer ?
#
loop_
_entity_poly.entity_id
_entity_poly.type
_entity_poly.pdbx_seq_one_letter_code
_entity_poly.pdbx_strand_id
1 'polypeptide(L)'
;MNRNDYVEELSEELSFHPDRSSIMEEYEGHIRELEAEHEVIGYEELVARLGSPEEIARMWQAENSVTESRLHWLFVLSNVFLFLGGGLLTLGYHLFEWPFLQSLWYRLLSIPNVIIALYFLFWALLGYEIGKAFGPRGMLLLKKTLLIGIVPNLVLMALTVFQILPRRWFDPLITPRFILICIVCTGLLYPVSWIGCRWGRRMSL
;
A
#
# COMPACT_ATOMS: atom_id res chain seq x y z
N MET A 1 40.64 0.48 13.55
CA MET A 1 39.67 0.04 12.53
C MET A 1 39.75 1.00 11.37
N ASN A 2 39.66 0.48 10.16
CA ASN A 2 39.72 1.25 8.92
C ASN A 2 38.31 1.38 8.32
N ARG A 3 38.17 2.18 7.26
CA ARG A 3 36.93 2.33 6.48
C ARG A 3 36.27 0.99 6.13
N ASN A 4 37.04 -0.01 5.72
CA ASN A 4 36.50 -1.31 5.33
C ASN A 4 35.81 -2.02 6.50
N ASP A 5 36.36 -1.88 7.72
CA ASP A 5 35.77 -2.46 8.93
C ASP A 5 34.41 -1.83 9.24
N TYR A 6 34.27 -0.50 9.01
CA TYR A 6 33.00 0.21 9.19
C TYR A 6 31.93 -0.27 8.20
N VAL A 7 32.29 -0.42 6.92
CA VAL A 7 31.37 -0.88 5.88
C VAL A 7 30.94 -2.33 6.12
N GLU A 8 31.87 -3.19 6.54
CA GLU A 8 31.58 -4.59 6.85
C GLU A 8 30.64 -4.72 8.05
N GLU A 9 30.92 -4.01 9.14
CA GLU A 9 30.10 -3.99 10.36
C GLU A 9 28.70 -3.42 10.10
N LEU A 10 28.58 -2.30 9.36
CA LEU A 10 27.29 -1.75 8.94
C LEU A 10 26.48 -2.74 8.10
N SER A 11 27.17 -3.46 7.21
CA SER A 11 26.56 -4.49 6.38
C SER A 11 26.06 -5.70 7.18
N GLU A 12 26.80 -6.10 8.22
CA GLU A 12 26.37 -7.17 9.14
C GLU A 12 25.19 -6.74 10.01
N GLU A 13 25.24 -5.54 10.57
CA GLU A 13 24.18 -4.97 11.39
C GLU A 13 22.88 -4.76 10.57
N LEU A 14 22.99 -4.37 9.29
CA LEU A 14 21.85 -4.26 8.37
C LEU A 14 21.41 -5.60 7.74
N SER A 15 21.99 -6.74 8.13
CA SER A 15 21.64 -8.05 7.55
C SER A 15 20.17 -8.43 7.70
N PHE A 16 19.47 -7.88 8.69
CA PHE A 16 18.03 -8.07 8.88
C PHE A 16 17.18 -7.27 7.86
N HIS A 17 17.73 -6.21 7.26
CA HIS A 17 16.97 -5.25 6.45
C HIS A 17 16.85 -5.74 5.00
N PRO A 18 15.63 -5.79 4.42
CA PRO A 18 15.41 -6.30 3.06
C PRO A 18 16.08 -5.45 1.98
N ASP A 19 16.19 -4.14 2.20
CA ASP A 19 16.83 -3.19 1.28
C ASP A 19 18.30 -2.90 1.60
N ARG A 20 18.97 -3.82 2.32
CA ARG A 20 20.39 -3.68 2.72
C ARG A 20 21.28 -3.21 1.56
N SER A 21 21.12 -3.75 0.35
CA SER A 21 21.97 -3.38 -0.78
C SER A 21 21.84 -1.91 -1.18
N SER A 22 20.62 -1.37 -1.16
CA SER A 22 20.36 0.03 -1.51
C SER A 22 20.84 0.98 -0.41
N ILE A 23 20.58 0.61 0.86
CA ILE A 23 21.08 1.37 2.01
C ILE A 23 22.61 1.39 2.01
N MET A 24 23.26 0.24 1.77
CA MET A 24 24.72 0.18 1.67
C MET A 24 25.26 1.04 0.53
N GLU A 25 24.59 1.09 -0.63
CA GLU A 25 24.99 1.93 -1.76
C GLU A 25 24.89 3.43 -1.45
N GLU A 26 23.86 3.85 -0.71
CA GLU A 26 23.69 5.22 -0.22
C GLU A 26 24.82 5.60 0.76
N TYR A 27 25.07 4.77 1.77
CA TYR A 27 26.14 5.02 2.75
C TYR A 27 27.53 4.96 2.10
N GLU A 28 27.77 4.06 1.15
CA GLU A 28 29.00 4.08 0.35
C GLU A 28 29.15 5.36 -0.47
N GLY A 29 28.04 5.90 -1.01
CA GLY A 29 27.99 7.19 -1.67
C GLY A 29 28.44 8.32 -0.74
N HIS A 30 27.86 8.40 0.46
CA HIS A 30 28.23 9.39 1.47
C HIS A 30 29.68 9.27 1.92
N ILE A 31 30.20 8.05 2.11
CA ILE A 31 31.60 7.83 2.45
C ILE A 31 32.52 8.36 1.33
N ARG A 32 32.18 8.12 0.06
CA ARG A 32 32.96 8.64 -1.09
C ARG A 32 32.91 10.16 -1.18
N GLU A 33 31.78 10.78 -0.88
CA GLU A 33 31.66 12.25 -0.82
C GLU A 33 32.54 12.83 0.29
N LEU A 34 32.53 12.21 1.47
CA LEU A 34 33.39 12.63 2.59
C LEU A 34 34.87 12.49 2.24
N GLU A 35 35.27 11.38 1.60
CA GLU A 35 36.65 11.14 1.12
C GLU A 35 37.08 12.12 0.01
N ALA A 36 36.13 12.72 -0.72
CA ALA A 36 36.44 13.76 -1.70
C ALA A 36 36.76 15.11 -1.03
N GLU A 37 36.25 15.35 0.17
CA GLU A 37 36.50 16.57 0.94
C GLU A 37 37.71 16.45 1.89
N HIS A 38 38.03 15.26 2.37
CA HIS A 38 39.10 15.01 3.35
C HIS A 38 39.97 13.80 2.95
N GLU A 39 41.28 13.86 3.23
CA GLU A 39 42.19 12.73 3.04
C GLU A 39 41.75 11.53 3.91
N VAL A 40 41.99 10.30 3.42
CA VAL A 40 41.64 8.98 4.00
C VAL A 40 40.95 9.02 5.36
N ILE A 41 39.63 8.77 5.36
CA ILE A 41 38.81 8.86 6.56
C ILE A 41 38.90 7.55 7.37
N GLY A 42 39.24 7.68 8.65
CA GLY A 42 39.30 6.58 9.59
C GLY A 42 37.93 6.18 10.15
N TYR A 43 37.85 5.00 10.76
CA TYR A 43 36.62 4.47 11.36
C TYR A 43 35.98 5.43 12.38
N GLU A 44 36.79 6.03 13.27
CA GLU A 44 36.27 6.94 14.31
C GLU A 44 35.63 8.20 13.73
N GLU A 45 36.14 8.70 12.61
CA GLU A 45 35.60 9.89 11.95
C GLU A 45 34.31 9.56 11.16
N LEU A 46 34.22 8.35 10.59
CA LEU A 46 32.97 7.84 10.04
C LEU A 46 31.90 7.71 11.13
N VAL A 47 32.23 7.15 12.29
CA VAL A 47 31.30 7.06 13.43
C VAL A 47 30.87 8.45 13.90
N ALA A 48 31.80 9.42 13.97
CA ALA A 48 31.48 10.78 14.41
C ALA A 48 30.55 11.54 13.45
N ARG A 49 30.66 11.30 12.14
CA ARG A 49 29.88 12.02 11.12
C ARG A 49 28.58 11.31 10.73
N LEU A 50 28.61 9.99 10.56
CA LEU A 50 27.49 9.19 10.07
C LEU A 50 26.75 8.45 11.19
N GLY A 51 27.38 8.29 12.36
CA GLY A 51 26.87 7.47 13.46
C GLY A 51 27.49 6.07 13.47
N SER A 52 27.31 5.35 14.58
CA SER A 52 27.80 3.98 14.67
C SER A 52 26.97 3.02 13.80
N PRO A 53 27.56 1.94 13.28
CA PRO A 53 26.84 0.90 12.54
C PRO A 53 25.57 0.40 13.25
N GLU A 54 25.68 0.23 14.57
CA GLU A 54 24.57 -0.21 15.42
C GLU A 54 23.45 0.85 15.52
N GLU A 55 23.79 2.14 15.65
CA GLU A 55 22.79 3.22 15.68
C GLU A 55 22.05 3.34 14.35
N ILE A 56 22.78 3.26 13.23
CA ILE A 56 22.20 3.29 11.89
C ILE A 56 21.24 2.09 11.71
N ALA A 57 21.67 0.89 12.09
CA ALA A 57 20.83 -0.29 12.03
C ALA A 57 19.56 -0.16 12.88
N ARG A 58 19.66 0.36 14.12
CA ARG A 58 18.48 0.61 14.96
C ARG A 58 17.53 1.65 14.35
N MET A 59 18.05 2.70 13.71
CA MET A 59 17.23 3.70 13.02
C MET A 59 16.42 3.06 11.89
N TRP A 60 17.07 2.27 11.03
CA TRP A 60 16.39 1.55 9.95
C TRP A 60 15.41 0.49 10.45
N GLN A 61 15.70 -0.16 11.58
CA GLN A 61 14.76 -1.09 12.21
C GLN A 61 13.48 -0.38 12.69
N ALA A 62 13.62 0.80 13.30
CA ALA A 62 12.49 1.61 13.74
C ALA A 62 11.66 2.11 12.55
N GLU A 63 12.30 2.58 11.48
CA GLU A 63 11.62 3.09 10.29
C GLU A 63 10.86 2.00 9.52
N ASN A 64 11.48 0.81 9.37
CA ASN A 64 10.86 -0.32 8.70
C ASN A 64 9.62 -0.82 9.47
N SER A 65 9.76 -1.08 10.78
CA SER A 65 8.65 -1.58 11.60
C SER A 65 7.42 -0.65 11.64
N VAL A 66 7.65 0.67 11.61
CA VAL A 66 6.58 1.67 11.60
C VAL A 66 5.90 1.74 10.23
N THR A 67 6.66 1.66 9.14
CA THR A 67 6.13 1.74 7.78
C THR A 67 5.32 0.50 7.41
N GLU A 68 5.80 -0.70 7.75
CA GLU A 68 5.08 -1.94 7.44
C GLU A 68 3.71 -2.02 8.15
N SER A 69 3.67 -1.63 9.42
CA SER A 69 2.47 -1.67 10.27
C SER A 69 1.41 -0.65 9.83
N ARG A 70 1.82 0.58 9.49
CA ARG A 70 0.90 1.64 9.06
C ARG A 70 0.21 1.29 7.74
N LEU A 71 0.96 0.77 6.76
CA LEU A 71 0.40 0.45 5.45
C LEU A 71 -0.60 -0.72 5.54
N HIS A 72 -0.31 -1.72 6.36
CA HIS A 72 -1.22 -2.84 6.62
C HIS A 72 -2.52 -2.37 7.32
N TRP A 73 -2.42 -1.49 8.32
CA TRP A 73 -3.61 -0.95 8.99
C TRP A 73 -4.44 -0.05 8.10
N LEU A 74 -3.81 0.83 7.30
CA LEU A 74 -4.50 1.70 6.36
C LEU A 74 -5.32 0.88 5.36
N PHE A 75 -4.80 -0.27 4.94
CA PHE A 75 -5.50 -1.21 4.08
C PHE A 75 -6.75 -1.83 4.73
N VAL A 76 -6.58 -2.39 5.93
CA VAL A 76 -7.68 -3.03 6.68
C VAL A 76 -8.76 -1.99 6.98
N LEU A 77 -8.37 -0.81 7.47
CA LEU A 77 -9.30 0.26 7.81
C LEU A 77 -10.06 0.75 6.57
N SER A 78 -9.40 0.91 5.42
CA SER A 78 -10.05 1.38 4.20
C SER A 78 -11.08 0.39 3.67
N ASN A 79 -10.77 -0.91 3.64
CA ASN A 79 -11.72 -1.94 3.21
C ASN A 79 -12.89 -2.06 4.20
N VAL A 80 -12.60 -2.04 5.51
CA VAL A 80 -13.63 -2.07 6.55
C VAL A 80 -14.54 -0.83 6.47
N PHE A 81 -13.96 0.35 6.28
CA PHE A 81 -14.72 1.60 6.16
C PHE A 81 -15.59 1.61 4.90
N LEU A 82 -15.07 1.17 3.75
CA LEU A 82 -15.85 1.06 2.52
C LEU A 82 -16.99 0.04 2.65
N PHE A 83 -16.71 -1.12 3.27
CA PHE A 83 -17.70 -2.19 3.42
C PHE A 83 -18.77 -1.84 4.46
N LEU A 84 -18.37 -1.43 5.66
CA LEU A 84 -19.30 -1.02 6.72
C LEU A 84 -20.01 0.28 6.36
N GLY A 85 -19.30 1.25 5.78
CA GLY A 85 -19.88 2.52 5.33
C GLY A 85 -20.93 2.30 4.25
N GLY A 86 -20.61 1.50 3.23
CA GLY A 86 -21.59 1.12 2.19
C GLY A 86 -22.78 0.34 2.76
N GLY A 87 -22.53 -0.60 3.67
CA GLY A 87 -23.57 -1.39 4.34
C GLY A 87 -24.49 -0.54 5.21
N LEU A 88 -23.94 0.33 6.05
CA LEU A 88 -24.68 1.26 6.90
C LEU A 88 -25.45 2.29 6.08
N LEU A 89 -24.88 2.78 4.97
CA LEU A 89 -25.57 3.69 4.06
C LEU A 89 -26.77 3.00 3.41
N THR A 90 -26.61 1.74 2.99
CA THR A 90 -27.68 0.93 2.39
C THR A 90 -28.79 0.66 3.40
N LEU A 91 -28.43 0.21 4.61
CA LEU A 91 -29.39 0.00 5.71
C LEU A 91 -30.07 1.30 6.10
N GLY A 92 -29.30 2.39 6.19
CA GLY A 92 -29.77 3.71 6.53
C GLY A 92 -30.83 4.21 5.56
N TYR A 93 -30.61 4.02 4.25
CA TYR A 93 -31.55 4.40 3.20
C TYR A 93 -32.86 3.60 3.25
N HIS A 94 -32.80 2.31 3.60
CA HIS A 94 -34.00 1.45 3.68
C HIS A 94 -34.77 1.54 4.99
N LEU A 95 -34.07 1.79 6.10
CA LEU A 95 -34.68 1.83 7.43
C LEU A 95 -35.10 3.23 7.86
N PHE A 96 -34.49 4.28 7.28
CA PHE A 96 -34.74 5.66 7.66
C PHE A 96 -35.06 6.52 6.44
N GLU A 97 -36.23 7.17 6.44
CA GLU A 97 -36.63 8.14 5.41
C GLU A 97 -35.94 9.52 5.59
N TRP A 98 -34.64 9.52 5.89
CA TRP A 98 -33.93 10.75 6.20
C TRP A 98 -33.55 11.48 4.88
N PRO A 99 -34.00 12.73 4.64
CA PRO A 99 -33.82 13.40 3.34
C PRO A 99 -32.35 13.60 2.96
N PHE A 100 -31.48 13.75 3.96
CA PHE A 100 -30.04 13.86 3.75
C PHE A 100 -29.45 12.56 3.19
N LEU A 101 -29.82 11.40 3.76
CA LEU A 101 -29.36 10.10 3.27
C LEU A 101 -29.87 9.83 1.85
N GLN A 102 -31.13 10.18 1.57
CA GLN A 102 -31.69 10.02 0.22
C GLN A 102 -30.94 10.88 -0.80
N SER A 103 -30.71 12.17 -0.52
CA SER A 103 -29.94 13.05 -1.41
C SER A 103 -28.51 12.55 -1.60
N LEU A 104 -27.83 12.10 -0.53
CA LEU A 104 -26.48 11.54 -0.61
C LEU A 104 -26.45 10.26 -1.46
N TRP A 105 -27.41 9.35 -1.23
CA TRP A 105 -27.59 8.13 -1.99
C TRP A 105 -27.78 8.42 -3.48
N TYR A 106 -28.72 9.30 -3.85
CA TYR A 106 -28.93 9.68 -5.25
C TYR A 106 -27.69 10.29 -5.91
N ARG A 107 -26.92 11.12 -5.19
CA ARG A 107 -25.66 11.67 -5.72
C ARG A 107 -24.61 10.58 -5.94
N LEU A 108 -24.42 9.69 -4.98
CA LEU A 108 -23.53 8.53 -5.14
C LEU A 108 -23.95 7.66 -6.32
N LEU A 109 -25.26 7.44 -6.48
CA LEU A 109 -25.83 6.70 -7.60
C LEU A 109 -25.57 7.36 -8.98
N SER A 110 -25.37 8.68 -9.00
CA SER A 110 -25.19 9.43 -10.25
C SER A 110 -23.75 9.44 -10.78
N ILE A 111 -22.76 9.05 -9.98
CA ILE A 111 -21.32 9.12 -10.35
C ILE A 111 -20.55 7.79 -10.20
N PRO A 112 -21.11 6.62 -10.59
CA PRO A 112 -20.47 5.33 -10.35
C PRO A 112 -19.11 5.19 -11.06
N ASN A 113 -18.95 5.78 -12.24
CA ASN A 113 -17.68 5.78 -12.98
C ASN A 113 -16.56 6.51 -12.23
N VAL A 114 -16.90 7.61 -11.54
CA VAL A 114 -15.93 8.37 -10.73
C VAL A 114 -15.48 7.55 -9.53
N ILE A 115 -16.43 6.87 -8.87
CA ILE A 115 -16.14 6.00 -7.73
C ILE A 115 -15.19 4.87 -8.15
N ILE A 116 -15.47 4.23 -9.30
CA ILE A 116 -14.60 3.19 -9.86
C ILE A 116 -13.21 3.76 -10.16
N ALA A 117 -13.11 4.92 -10.82
CA ALA A 117 -11.83 5.52 -11.15
C ALA A 117 -10.99 5.86 -9.90
N LEU A 118 -11.62 6.43 -8.87
CA LEU A 118 -10.95 6.72 -7.59
C LEU A 118 -10.51 5.43 -6.89
N TYR A 119 -11.32 4.38 -6.95
CA TYR A 119 -10.96 3.08 -6.39
C TYR A 119 -9.75 2.48 -7.10
N PHE A 120 -9.70 2.52 -8.43
CA PHE A 120 -8.52 2.10 -9.20
C PHE A 120 -7.28 2.91 -8.85
N LEU A 121 -7.41 4.24 -8.75
CA LEU A 121 -6.30 5.11 -8.39
C LEU A 121 -5.78 4.78 -6.99
N PHE A 122 -6.68 4.58 -6.03
CA PHE A 122 -6.32 4.15 -4.67
C PHE A 122 -5.53 2.84 -4.69
N TRP A 123 -5.99 1.82 -5.41
CA TRP A 123 -5.29 0.53 -5.51
C TRP A 123 -3.95 0.62 -6.26
N ALA A 124 -3.86 1.48 -7.29
CA ALA A 124 -2.62 1.74 -8.00
C ALA A 124 -1.57 2.40 -7.09
N LEU A 125 -1.97 3.45 -6.35
CA LEU A 125 -1.13 4.15 -5.39
C LEU A 125 -0.72 3.24 -4.23
N LEU A 126 -1.64 2.42 -3.74
CA LEU A 126 -1.36 1.46 -2.68
C LEU A 126 -0.39 0.37 -3.16
N GLY A 127 -0.56 -0.12 -4.39
CA GLY A 127 0.42 -0.99 -5.04
C GLY A 127 1.79 -0.33 -5.10
N TYR A 128 1.85 0.94 -5.52
CA TYR A 128 3.07 1.74 -5.56
C TYR A 128 3.76 1.86 -4.19
N GLU A 129 3.04 2.28 -3.15
CA GLU A 129 3.58 2.39 -1.80
C GLU A 129 4.08 1.05 -1.25
N ILE A 130 3.36 -0.07 -1.50
CA ILE A 130 3.83 -1.40 -1.11
C ILE A 130 5.11 -1.78 -1.88
N GLY A 131 5.17 -1.46 -3.17
CA GLY A 131 6.36 -1.73 -3.99
C GLY A 131 7.58 -0.94 -3.56
N LYS A 132 7.37 0.31 -3.14
CA LYS A 132 8.40 1.20 -2.61
C LYS A 132 8.86 0.76 -1.22
N ALA A 133 7.94 0.40 -0.32
CA ALA A 133 8.25 0.11 1.08
C ALA A 133 8.77 -1.32 1.35
N PHE A 134 8.49 -2.29 0.47
CA PHE A 134 8.77 -3.72 0.75
C PHE A 134 9.54 -4.44 -0.38
N GLY A 135 9.93 -3.73 -1.44
CA GLY A 135 10.78 -4.24 -2.51
C GLY A 135 10.34 -5.61 -3.08
N PRO A 136 11.23 -6.63 -3.12
CA PRO A 136 10.91 -7.99 -3.63
C PRO A 136 9.84 -8.74 -2.82
N ARG A 137 9.74 -8.52 -1.51
CA ARG A 137 8.76 -9.18 -0.62
C ARG A 137 7.38 -8.52 -0.69
N GLY A 138 7.31 -7.26 -1.11
CA GLY A 138 6.08 -6.50 -1.29
C GLY A 138 5.07 -7.18 -2.23
N MET A 139 5.54 -7.97 -3.19
CA MET A 139 4.67 -8.71 -4.11
C MET A 139 3.83 -9.80 -3.43
N LEU A 140 4.43 -10.50 -2.46
CA LEU A 140 3.74 -11.56 -1.69
C LEU A 140 2.72 -10.93 -0.73
N LEU A 141 3.10 -9.82 -0.10
CA LEU A 141 2.24 -9.05 0.78
C LEU A 141 1.05 -8.48 -0.01
N LEU A 142 1.32 -7.80 -1.13
CA LEU A 142 0.31 -7.27 -2.04
C LEU A 142 -0.71 -8.35 -2.43
N LYS A 143 -0.25 -9.54 -2.82
CA LYS A 143 -1.15 -10.63 -3.22
C LYS A 143 -2.07 -11.09 -2.09
N LYS A 144 -1.54 -11.29 -0.86
CA LYS A 144 -2.35 -11.70 0.29
C LYS A 144 -3.36 -10.60 0.67
N THR A 145 -2.87 -9.37 0.78
CA THR A 145 -3.64 -8.20 1.18
C THR A 145 -4.76 -7.93 0.18
N LEU A 146 -4.44 -7.93 -1.12
CA LEU A 146 -5.39 -7.72 -2.20
C LEU A 146 -6.45 -8.83 -2.24
N LEU A 147 -6.09 -10.09 -1.98
CA LEU A 147 -7.07 -11.17 -1.88
C LEU A 147 -8.06 -10.95 -0.73
N ILE A 148 -7.58 -10.52 0.44
CA ILE A 148 -8.42 -10.26 1.62
C ILE A 148 -9.40 -9.11 1.39
N GLY A 149 -9.00 -8.05 0.67
CA GLY A 149 -9.91 -6.93 0.35
C GLY A 149 -10.84 -7.19 -0.83
N ILE A 150 -10.36 -7.91 -1.85
CA ILE A 150 -11.13 -8.15 -3.08
C ILE A 150 -12.15 -9.29 -2.90
N VAL A 151 -11.81 -10.35 -2.18
CA VAL A 151 -12.71 -11.51 -2.04
C VAL A 151 -14.06 -11.14 -1.43
N PRO A 152 -14.16 -10.40 -0.31
CA PRO A 152 -15.45 -9.98 0.23
C PRO A 152 -16.28 -9.14 -0.75
N ASN A 153 -15.62 -8.24 -1.50
CA ASN A 153 -16.27 -7.41 -2.52
C ASN A 153 -16.79 -8.23 -3.70
N LEU A 154 -16.00 -9.19 -4.20
CA LEU A 154 -16.42 -10.11 -5.26
C LEU A 154 -17.58 -11.01 -4.80
N VAL A 155 -17.52 -11.51 -3.56
CA VAL A 155 -18.59 -12.33 -2.97
C VAL A 155 -19.87 -11.51 -2.86
N LEU A 156 -19.80 -10.27 -2.34
CA LEU A 156 -20.96 -9.39 -2.27
C LEU A 156 -21.58 -9.13 -3.65
N MET A 157 -20.76 -8.82 -4.66
CA MET A 157 -21.24 -8.65 -6.03
C MET A 157 -21.86 -9.93 -6.58
N ALA A 158 -21.26 -11.10 -6.36
CA ALA A 158 -21.84 -12.37 -6.79
C ALA A 158 -23.20 -12.63 -6.11
N LEU A 159 -23.32 -12.41 -4.80
CA LEU A 159 -24.58 -12.55 -4.06
C LEU A 159 -25.69 -11.64 -4.61
N THR A 160 -25.36 -10.42 -5.07
CA THR A 160 -26.31 -9.53 -5.74
C THR A 160 -26.71 -10.01 -7.14
N VAL A 161 -25.79 -10.60 -7.92
CA VAL A 161 -26.08 -11.18 -9.25
C VAL A 161 -27.03 -12.37 -9.13
N PHE A 162 -26.73 -13.31 -8.22
CA PHE A 162 -27.52 -14.51 -7.95
C PHE A 162 -28.85 -14.25 -7.24
N GLN A 163 -29.20 -12.97 -7.01
CA GLN A 163 -30.45 -12.53 -6.38
C GLN A 163 -30.66 -13.06 -4.95
N ILE A 164 -29.58 -13.45 -4.25
CA ILE A 164 -29.65 -13.80 -2.83
C ILE A 164 -29.94 -12.52 -2.02
N LEU A 165 -29.46 -11.36 -2.49
CA LEU A 165 -29.84 -10.03 -2.01
C LEU A 165 -30.97 -9.42 -2.87
N PRO A 166 -31.99 -8.78 -2.27
CA PRO A 166 -33.09 -8.17 -3.01
C PRO A 166 -32.59 -7.03 -3.91
N ARG A 167 -32.74 -7.16 -5.23
CA ARG A 167 -32.28 -6.15 -6.22
C ARG A 167 -32.85 -4.76 -6.01
N ARG A 168 -34.07 -4.68 -5.47
CA ARG A 168 -34.75 -3.43 -5.11
C ARG A 168 -33.96 -2.58 -4.13
N TRP A 169 -33.05 -3.19 -3.36
CA TRP A 169 -32.29 -2.45 -2.37
C TRP A 169 -31.23 -1.54 -2.99
N PHE A 170 -30.84 -1.84 -4.23
CA PHE A 170 -29.74 -1.18 -4.92
C PHE A 170 -30.12 -0.70 -6.33
N ASP A 171 -31.41 -0.65 -6.64
CA ASP A 171 -31.90 0.03 -7.85
C ASP A 171 -31.63 1.54 -7.72
N PRO A 172 -31.12 2.22 -8.77
CA PRO A 172 -30.86 1.74 -10.14
C PRO A 172 -29.38 1.35 -10.40
N LEU A 173 -28.51 1.30 -9.37
CA LEU A 173 -27.07 1.07 -9.55
C LEU A 173 -26.76 -0.34 -10.07
N ILE A 174 -27.46 -1.35 -9.55
CA ILE A 174 -27.20 -2.78 -9.80
C ILE A 174 -27.90 -3.24 -11.08
N THR A 175 -27.60 -2.54 -12.18
CA THR A 175 -27.90 -3.09 -13.50
C THR A 175 -26.91 -4.23 -13.79
N PRO A 176 -27.33 -5.32 -14.48
CA PRO A 176 -26.44 -6.43 -14.81
C PRO A 176 -25.18 -6.00 -15.54
N ARG A 177 -25.27 -4.93 -16.35
CA ARG A 177 -24.14 -4.32 -17.07
C ARG A 177 -23.13 -3.69 -16.11
N PHE A 178 -23.61 -2.96 -15.10
CA PHE A 178 -22.75 -2.34 -14.10
C PHE A 178 -22.00 -3.38 -13.28
N ILE A 179 -22.69 -4.45 -12.84
CA ILE A 179 -22.04 -5.51 -12.07
C ILE A 179 -20.96 -6.23 -12.89
N LEU A 180 -21.22 -6.50 -14.18
CA LEU A 180 -20.23 -7.10 -15.06
C LEU A 180 -18.98 -6.22 -15.19
N ILE A 181 -19.18 -4.90 -15.36
CA ILE A 181 -18.08 -3.93 -15.37
C ILE A 181 -17.31 -3.99 -14.05
N CYS A 182 -17.99 -3.95 -12.90
CA CYS A 182 -17.35 -4.04 -11.59
C CYS A 182 -16.57 -5.34 -11.38
N ILE A 183 -17.07 -6.49 -11.85
CA ILE A 183 -16.35 -7.78 -11.80
C ILE A 183 -15.08 -7.73 -12.63
N VAL A 184 -15.18 -7.28 -13.90
CA VAL A 184 -14.00 -7.14 -14.79
C VAL A 184 -13.00 -6.18 -14.20
N CYS A 185 -13.46 -5.01 -13.75
CA CYS A 185 -12.65 -4.01 -13.08
C CYS A 185 -11.94 -4.58 -11.86
N THR A 186 -12.65 -5.34 -11.04
CA THR A 186 -12.09 -5.96 -9.82
C THR A 186 -11.03 -7.01 -10.17
N GLY A 187 -11.20 -7.76 -11.25
CA GLY A 187 -10.15 -8.64 -11.78
C GLY A 187 -8.91 -7.86 -12.27
N LEU A 188 -9.12 -6.68 -12.86
CA LEU A 188 -8.05 -5.79 -13.32
C LEU A 188 -7.33 -5.03 -12.20
N LEU A 189 -7.86 -5.01 -10.97
CA LEU A 189 -7.16 -4.39 -9.83
C LEU A 189 -5.85 -5.09 -9.50
N TYR A 190 -5.77 -6.41 -9.68
CA TYR A 190 -4.52 -7.14 -9.48
C TYR A 190 -3.40 -6.68 -10.42
N PRO A 191 -3.56 -6.68 -11.76
CA PRO A 191 -2.53 -6.20 -12.66
C PRO A 191 -2.23 -4.70 -12.48
N VAL A 192 -3.23 -3.87 -12.16
CA VAL A 192 -2.99 -2.43 -11.87
C VAL A 192 -2.13 -2.24 -10.63
N SER A 193 -2.46 -2.92 -9.53
CA SER A 193 -1.69 -2.84 -8.28
C SER A 193 -0.30 -3.44 -8.46
N TRP A 194 -0.17 -4.48 -9.30
CA TRP A 194 1.10 -5.08 -9.68
C TRP A 194 2.01 -4.11 -10.45
N ILE A 195 1.45 -3.37 -11.41
CA ILE A 195 2.19 -2.32 -12.14
C ILE A 195 2.63 -1.22 -11.18
N GLY A 196 1.74 -0.76 -10.30
CA GLY A 196 2.08 0.20 -9.25
C GLY A 196 3.25 -0.30 -8.39
N CYS A 197 3.17 -1.53 -7.91
CA CYS A 197 4.22 -2.16 -7.10
C CYS A 197 5.55 -2.28 -7.84
N ARG A 198 5.52 -2.64 -9.13
CA ARG A 198 6.74 -2.69 -9.94
C ARG A 198 7.35 -1.31 -10.14
N TRP A 199 6.52 -0.26 -10.25
CA TRP A 199 6.98 1.11 -10.39
C TRP A 199 7.57 1.63 -9.07
N GLY A 200 6.89 1.43 -7.94
CA GLY A 200 7.42 1.80 -6.62
C GLY A 200 8.78 1.16 -6.34
N ARG A 201 8.94 -0.12 -6.70
CA ARG A 201 10.21 -0.83 -6.57
C ARG A 201 11.34 -0.27 -7.45
N ARG A 202 11.02 0.35 -8.59
CA ARG A 202 12.02 0.94 -9.50
C ARG A 202 12.49 2.33 -9.10
N MET A 203 11.74 3.03 -8.24
CA MET A 203 12.10 4.35 -7.70
C MET A 203 12.78 4.24 -6.33
N SER A 204 12.70 3.07 -5.71
CA SER A 204 13.43 2.69 -4.49
C SER A 204 14.77 1.98 -4.80
N LEU A 205 15.00 1.60 -6.06
CA LEU A 205 16.30 1.22 -6.61
C LEU A 205 16.94 2.48 -7.20
#